data_AF-A0A517TPQ5-F1
#
_entry.id   AF-A0A517TPQ5-F1
#
_cell.length_a   1.000
_cell.length_b   1.000
_cell.length_c   1.000
_cell.angle_alpha   90.00
_cell.angle_beta   90.00
_cell.angle_gamma   90.00
#
_symmetry.space_group_name_H-M   'P 1'
#
loop_
_entity.id
_entity.type
_entity.pdbx_description
1 polymer ?
#
loop_
_entity_poly.entity_id
_entity_poly.type
_entity_poly.pdbx_seq_one_letter_code
_entity_poly.pdbx_strand_id
1 'polypeptide(L)'
;MLRVNVGLSRKLTKNYDSTGFSINLDGEVCSPLDDPETLIAKVRELYDVADQALRDQIERHESDSAIAHHDVAPVTARPSAPPRTPPVNRIAATPEATQTPAAGTALGNGKPDEPATNKQVQYLVSIGKRSGLSTPELEGRIADILGKPVGLYDLTKREAGTVLDRLTAEQPART
;
A
#
# COMPACT_ATOMS: atom_id res chain seq x y z
N MET A 1 38.88 10.29 -5.58
CA MET A 1 37.46 10.61 -5.78
C MET A 1 36.68 9.74 -4.83
N LEU A 2 35.94 10.34 -3.89
CA LEU A 2 35.15 9.58 -2.92
C LEU A 2 33.73 9.42 -3.44
N ARG A 3 33.17 8.24 -3.22
CA ARG A 3 31.77 7.95 -3.52
C ARG A 3 30.99 7.98 -2.20
N VAL A 4 29.94 8.78 -2.16
CA VAL A 4 29.09 9.00 -1.00
C VAL A 4 27.70 8.47 -1.32
N ASN A 5 27.16 7.67 -0.41
CA ASN A 5 25.79 7.21 -0.46
C ASN A 5 25.02 7.80 0.73
N VAL A 6 23.92 8.51 0.45
CA VAL A 6 23.06 9.12 1.45
C VAL A 6 21.68 8.49 1.34
N GLY A 7 21.25 7.82 2.40
CA GLY A 7 19.92 7.24 2.51
C GLY A 7 19.10 7.96 3.58
N LEU A 8 17.94 8.47 3.21
CA LEU A 8 16.94 9.00 4.13
C LEU A 8 15.67 8.18 4.05
N SER A 9 15.11 7.88 5.22
CA SER A 9 13.78 7.27 5.30
C SER A 9 12.95 7.96 6.36
N ARG A 10 11.67 8.18 6.06
CA ARG A 10 10.71 8.75 6.99
C ARG A 10 9.41 8.00 6.87
N LYS A 11 8.83 7.66 8.02
CA LYS A 11 7.54 7.00 8.11
C LYS A 11 6.51 8.03 8.54
N LEU A 12 5.51 8.28 7.70
CA LEU A 12 4.38 9.13 8.01
C LEU A 12 3.22 8.25 8.48
N THR A 13 2.75 8.46 9.71
CA THR A 13 1.57 7.77 10.24
C THR A 13 0.42 8.75 10.34
N LYS A 14 -0.66 8.53 9.58
CA LYS A 14 -1.85 9.39 9.58
C LYS A 14 -3.08 8.54 9.40
N ASN A 15 -4.13 8.75 10.20
CA ASN A 15 -5.40 8.01 10.11
C ASN A 15 -5.22 6.48 10.00
N TYR A 16 -4.31 5.92 10.80
CA TYR A 16 -3.97 4.49 10.82
C TYR A 16 -3.35 3.94 9.52
N ASP A 17 -3.07 4.79 8.54
CA ASP A 17 -2.21 4.49 7.40
C ASP A 17 -0.76 4.90 7.72
N SER A 18 0.18 4.06 7.32
CA SER A 18 1.61 4.25 7.54
C SER A 18 2.31 4.22 6.20
N THR A 19 2.59 5.39 5.65
CA THR A 19 3.32 5.51 4.39
C THR A 19 4.80 5.71 4.70
N GLY A 20 5.62 4.76 4.26
CA GLY A 20 7.07 4.88 4.31
C GLY A 20 7.59 5.56 3.06
N PHE A 21 8.41 6.59 3.22
CA PHE A 21 9.14 7.23 2.14
C PHE A 21 10.63 6.99 2.35
N SER A 22 11.33 6.62 1.29
CA SER A 22 12.77 6.42 1.30
C SER A 22 13.40 6.99 0.04
N ILE A 23 14.48 7.75 0.21
CA ILE A 23 15.31 8.27 -0.87
C ILE A 23 16.75 7.81 -0.63
N ASN A 24 17.39 7.36 -1.71
CA ASN A 24 18.81 7.05 -1.73
C ASN A 24 19.46 7.91 -2.82
N LEU A 25 20.44 8.72 -2.45
CA LEU A 25 21.27 9.50 -3.36
C LEU A 25 22.69 8.92 -3.37
N ASP A 26 23.22 8.70 -4.56
CA ASP A 26 24.62 8.35 -4.78
C ASP A 26 25.30 9.57 -5.42
N GLY A 27 26.38 10.04 -4.83
CA GLY A 27 27.08 11.24 -5.26
C GLY A 27 28.58 11.04 -5.19
N GLU A 28 29.28 11.61 -6.16
CA GLU A 28 30.74 11.60 -6.17
C GLU A 28 31.25 12.93 -5.63
N VAL A 29 32.07 12.87 -4.58
CA VAL A 29 32.66 14.05 -3.95
C VAL A 29 34.13 14.16 -4.37
N CYS A 30 34.41 15.21 -5.15
CA CYS A 30 35.76 15.58 -5.57
C CYS A 30 36.44 16.47 -4.51
N SER A 31 36.50 15.99 -3.26
CA SER A 31 37.22 16.66 -2.17
C SER A 31 38.46 15.85 -1.78
N PRO A 32 39.60 16.49 -1.51
CA PRO A 32 40.77 15.83 -0.94
C PRO A 32 40.46 15.34 0.48
N LEU A 33 40.99 14.16 0.84
CA LEU A 33 40.80 13.57 2.17
C LEU A 33 41.49 14.37 3.30
N ASP A 34 42.44 15.23 2.96
CA ASP A 34 43.16 16.11 3.89
C ASP A 34 42.31 17.30 4.38
N ASP A 35 41.13 17.51 3.79
CA ASP A 35 40.19 18.55 4.21
C ASP A 35 38.83 17.94 4.62
N PRO A 36 38.73 17.43 5.86
CA PRO A 36 37.51 16.83 6.36
C PRO A 36 36.36 17.83 6.49
N GLU A 37 36.65 19.13 6.68
CA GLU A 37 35.60 20.15 6.83
C GLU A 37 34.85 20.36 5.52
N THR A 38 35.58 20.48 4.40
CA THR A 38 34.96 20.59 3.07
C THR A 38 34.20 19.32 2.69
N LEU A 39 34.71 18.14 3.04
CA LEU A 39 34.01 16.88 2.81
C LEU A 39 32.69 16.83 3.59
N ILE A 40 32.70 17.20 4.88
CA ILE A 40 31.50 17.24 5.71
C ILE A 40 30.49 18.26 5.17
N ALA A 41 30.96 19.43 4.71
CA ALA A 41 30.10 20.44 4.08
C ALA A 41 29.40 19.88 2.83
N LYS A 42 30.12 19.15 1.97
CA LYS A 42 29.56 18.51 0.77
C LYS A 42 28.59 17.38 1.08
N VAL A 43 28.90 16.55 2.08
CA VAL A 43 27.97 15.52 2.55
C VAL A 43 26.70 16.16 3.11
N ARG A 44 26.82 17.27 3.86
CA ARG A 44 25.67 18.01 4.37
C ARG A 44 24.79 18.57 3.26
N GLU A 45 25.38 19.15 2.21
CA GLU A 45 24.62 19.59 1.03
C GLU A 45 23.83 18.43 0.40
N LEU A 46 24.42 17.23 0.28
CA LEU A 46 23.71 16.04 -0.22
C LEU A 46 22.55 15.61 0.69
N TYR A 47 22.72 15.71 2.01
CA TYR A 47 21.64 15.45 2.96
C TYR A 47 20.51 16.48 2.86
N ASP A 48 20.83 17.76 2.71
CA ASP A 48 19.83 18.82 2.57
C ASP A 48 19.00 18.62 1.29
N VAL A 49 19.66 18.24 0.18
CA VAL A 49 18.98 17.89 -1.08
C VAL A 49 18.10 16.65 -0.92
N ALA A 50 18.61 15.59 -0.28
CA ALA A 50 17.84 14.38 -0.03
C ALA A 50 16.60 14.64 0.84
N ASP A 51 16.74 15.46 1.88
CA ASP A 51 15.64 15.79 2.79
C ASP A 51 14.60 16.69 2.12
N GLN A 52 15.03 17.66 1.31
CA GLN A 52 14.12 18.47 0.50
C GLN A 52 13.33 17.60 -0.49
N ALA A 53 14.00 16.74 -1.25
CA ALA A 53 13.34 15.84 -2.18
C ALA A 53 12.35 14.89 -1.48
N LEU A 54 12.69 14.42 -0.27
CA LEU A 54 11.84 13.56 0.53
C LEU A 54 10.58 14.30 1.00
N ARG A 55 10.73 15.55 1.46
CA ARG A 55 9.60 16.39 1.88
C ARG A 55 8.67 16.69 0.70
N ASP A 56 9.22 17.07 -0.45
CA ASP A 56 8.43 17.33 -1.66
C ASP A 56 7.61 16.10 -2.07
N GLN A 57 8.20 14.90 -1.96
CA GLN A 57 7.50 13.65 -2.25
C GLN A 57 6.37 13.37 -1.25
N ILE A 58 6.60 13.64 0.04
CA ILE A 58 5.58 13.51 1.08
C ILE A 58 4.42 14.50 0.83
N GLU A 59 4.74 15.77 0.56
CA GLU A 59 3.74 16.83 0.33
C GLU A 59 2.89 16.54 -0.91
N ARG A 60 3.50 16.06 -2.00
CA ARG A 60 2.78 15.60 -3.19
C ARG A 60 1.85 14.44 -2.86
N HIS A 61 2.31 13.46 -2.09
CA HIS A 61 1.48 12.33 -1.69
C HIS A 61 0.30 12.76 -0.81
N GLU A 62 0.52 13.68 0.13
CA GLU A 62 -0.57 14.24 0.94
C GLU A 62 -1.56 15.05 0.10
N SER A 63 -1.08 15.79 -0.90
CA SER A 63 -1.91 16.58 -1.83
C SER A 63 -2.71 15.70 -2.78
N ASP A 64 -2.12 14.68 -3.38
CA ASP A 64 -2.83 13.71 -4.24
C ASP A 64 -3.87 12.92 -3.43
N SER A 65 -3.53 12.56 -2.18
CA SER A 65 -4.49 11.93 -1.28
C SER A 65 -5.67 12.87 -1.00
N ALA A 66 -5.44 14.19 -0.86
CA ALA A 66 -6.50 15.17 -0.64
C ALA A 66 -7.33 15.47 -1.91
N ILE A 67 -6.73 15.47 -3.10
CA ILE A 67 -7.41 15.75 -4.37
C ILE A 67 -8.19 14.54 -4.88
N ALA A 68 -7.69 13.31 -4.66
CA ALA A 68 -8.43 12.07 -4.93
C ALA A 68 -9.74 11.97 -4.10
N HIS A 69 -9.89 12.79 -3.06
CA HIS A 69 -11.12 12.94 -2.31
C HIS A 69 -12.10 13.99 -2.89
N HIS A 70 -11.71 14.82 -3.86
CA HIS A 70 -12.53 15.94 -4.34
C HIS A 70 -12.89 15.92 -5.86
N ASP A 71 -12.21 15.17 -6.73
CA ASP A 71 -12.55 15.23 -8.16
C ASP A 71 -12.57 13.87 -8.86
N VAL A 72 -13.79 13.41 -9.21
CA VAL A 72 -14.00 12.38 -10.24
C VAL A 72 -14.88 13.00 -11.32
N ALA A 73 -14.27 13.80 -12.18
CA ALA A 73 -14.76 14.01 -13.54
C ALA A 73 -14.28 12.86 -14.44
N PRO A 74 -15.15 12.23 -15.27
CA PRO A 74 -14.81 11.03 -16.01
C PRO A 74 -14.08 11.39 -17.31
N VAL A 75 -12.82 11.01 -17.45
CA VAL A 75 -12.13 11.03 -18.75
C VAL A 75 -12.07 9.61 -19.29
N THR A 76 -12.83 9.41 -20.35
CA THR A 76 -12.87 8.26 -21.24
C THR A 76 -11.61 8.18 -22.09
N ALA A 77 -11.08 6.96 -22.28
CA ALA A 77 -10.75 6.36 -23.58
C ALA A 77 -9.61 5.31 -23.47
N ARG A 78 -9.96 4.08 -23.83
CA ARG A 78 -9.07 2.95 -24.17
C ARG A 78 -8.61 3.11 -25.63
N PRO A 79 -7.47 2.54 -26.05
CA PRO A 79 -7.54 1.30 -26.85
C PRO A 79 -6.34 0.35 -26.58
N SER A 80 -6.55 -0.94 -26.27
CA SER A 80 -6.63 -2.09 -27.20
C SER A 80 -5.32 -2.88 -27.29
N ALA A 81 -5.34 -4.13 -26.83
CA ALA A 81 -4.29 -5.13 -26.98
C ALA A 81 -4.31 -5.78 -28.38
N PRO A 82 -3.25 -6.51 -28.76
CA PRO A 82 -3.42 -7.82 -29.40
C PRO A 82 -2.54 -8.96 -28.80
N PRO A 83 -2.75 -10.23 -29.21
CA PRO A 83 -2.65 -11.41 -28.34
C PRO A 83 -1.57 -12.46 -28.73
N ARG A 84 -1.26 -13.37 -27.76
CA ARG A 84 -0.81 -14.81 -27.85
C ARG A 84 0.51 -15.09 -28.61
N THR A 85 1.41 -16.00 -28.21
CA THR A 85 1.34 -17.48 -28.01
C THR A 85 2.61 -18.04 -27.29
N PRO A 86 2.61 -19.28 -26.76
CA PRO A 86 3.72 -19.90 -26.01
C PRO A 86 4.71 -20.70 -26.90
N PRO A 87 5.86 -21.14 -26.36
CA PRO A 87 6.22 -22.55 -26.57
C PRO A 87 6.74 -23.29 -25.32
N VAL A 88 6.47 -24.59 -25.37
CA VAL A 88 6.83 -25.68 -24.45
C VAL A 88 8.11 -26.37 -24.93
N ASN A 89 9.08 -26.61 -24.03
CA ASN A 89 9.80 -27.89 -23.82
C ASN A 89 10.99 -27.66 -22.85
N ARG A 90 11.03 -28.26 -21.64
CA ARG A 90 11.46 -29.67 -21.31
C ARG A 90 12.96 -29.89 -21.60
N ILE A 91 13.87 -30.39 -20.74
CA ILE A 91 13.98 -30.99 -19.37
C ILE A 91 15.52 -30.92 -19.08
N ALA A 92 16.06 -30.66 -17.89
CA ALA A 92 16.35 -31.64 -16.81
C ALA A 92 17.09 -30.93 -15.66
N ALA A 93 16.53 -30.95 -14.44
CA ALA A 93 16.96 -31.73 -13.26
C ALA A 93 18.31 -31.25 -12.69
N THR A 94 18.40 -30.67 -11.47
CA THR A 94 18.15 -31.29 -10.16
C THR A 94 17.76 -30.24 -9.06
N PRO A 95 17.39 -30.64 -7.82
CA PRO A 95 16.24 -30.09 -7.09
C PRO A 95 16.62 -29.21 -5.89
N GLU A 96 15.82 -28.17 -5.61
CA GLU A 96 15.53 -27.79 -4.23
C GLU A 96 14.15 -27.14 -4.14
N ALA A 97 13.34 -27.65 -3.22
CA ALA A 97 11.92 -27.49 -3.20
C ALA A 97 11.47 -26.09 -2.76
N THR A 98 10.84 -25.40 -3.71
CA THR A 98 9.61 -24.61 -3.61
C THR A 98 8.86 -24.71 -2.28
N GLN A 99 8.58 -23.56 -1.64
CA GLN A 99 7.24 -23.29 -1.10
C GLN A 99 6.82 -21.83 -1.36
N THR A 100 6.03 -21.68 -2.42
CA THR A 100 4.94 -20.71 -2.59
C THR A 100 4.10 -20.52 -1.32
N PRO A 101 3.60 -19.32 -1.01
CA PRO A 101 2.35 -19.19 -0.27
C PRO A 101 1.18 -19.19 -1.28
N ALA A 102 0.69 -20.38 -1.58
CA ALA A 102 -0.62 -20.57 -2.17
C ALA A 102 -1.70 -20.46 -1.08
N ALA A 103 -2.84 -19.90 -1.46
CA ALA A 103 -4.07 -19.93 -0.68
C ALA A 103 -4.43 -21.37 -0.27
N GLY A 104 -4.89 -21.53 0.98
CA GLY A 104 -5.37 -22.80 1.50
C GLY A 104 -5.71 -22.74 2.98
N THR A 105 -7.00 -22.63 3.27
CA THR A 105 -7.73 -22.95 4.50
C THR A 105 -7.09 -24.01 5.42
N ALA A 106 -6.95 -23.69 6.72
CA ALA A 106 -7.14 -24.66 7.82
C ALA A 106 -7.30 -23.94 9.18
N LEU A 107 -8.14 -24.55 10.03
CA LEU A 107 -8.66 -24.09 11.30
C LEU A 107 -7.60 -24.02 12.43
N GLY A 108 -7.86 -23.20 13.46
CA GLY A 108 -7.35 -23.50 14.81
C GLY A 108 -7.16 -22.31 15.76
N ASN A 109 -8.05 -22.21 16.75
CA ASN A 109 -7.87 -21.62 18.09
C ASN A 109 -7.54 -20.12 18.27
N GLY A 110 -8.61 -19.35 18.52
CA GLY A 110 -8.78 -18.59 19.77
C GLY A 110 -7.64 -17.68 20.22
N LYS A 111 -7.25 -16.71 19.38
CA LYS A 111 -6.57 -15.51 19.86
C LYS A 111 -7.59 -14.40 20.09
N PRO A 112 -7.44 -13.58 21.15
CA PRO A 112 -8.33 -12.45 21.41
C PRO A 112 -8.35 -11.53 20.19
N ASP A 113 -9.56 -11.03 19.87
CA ASP A 113 -9.93 -10.27 18.68
C ASP A 113 -8.82 -9.36 18.15
N GLU A 114 -8.01 -9.91 17.23
CA GLU A 114 -7.06 -9.10 16.48
C GLU A 114 -7.87 -8.15 15.60
N PRO A 115 -7.54 -6.84 15.60
CA PRO A 115 -8.23 -5.88 14.76
C PRO A 115 -8.12 -6.30 13.29
N ALA A 116 -9.12 -5.93 12.51
CA ALA A 116 -9.17 -6.20 11.08
C ALA A 116 -7.88 -5.73 10.41
N THR A 117 -7.36 -6.54 9.49
CA THR A 117 -6.15 -6.18 8.76
C THR A 117 -6.44 -4.96 7.89
N ASN A 118 -5.48 -4.03 7.75
CA ASN A 118 -5.62 -2.83 6.91
C ASN A 118 -6.15 -3.15 5.49
N LYS A 119 -5.72 -4.28 4.91
CA LYS A 119 -6.24 -4.77 3.62
C LYS A 119 -7.73 -5.09 3.65
N GLN A 120 -8.24 -5.66 4.73
CA GLN A 120 -9.68 -5.95 4.90
C GLN A 120 -10.48 -4.65 5.04
N VAL A 121 -9.99 -3.69 5.82
CA VAL A 121 -10.62 -2.36 5.98
C VAL A 121 -10.63 -1.59 4.65
N GLN A 122 -9.49 -1.52 3.93
CA GLN A 122 -9.43 -0.90 2.61
C GLN A 122 -10.38 -1.57 1.61
N TYR A 123 -10.47 -2.91 1.65
CA TYR A 123 -11.36 -3.63 0.76
C TYR A 123 -12.84 -3.36 1.09
N LEU A 124 -13.21 -3.27 2.36
CA LEU A 124 -14.55 -2.83 2.79
C LEU A 124 -14.89 -1.44 2.28
N VAL A 125 -13.98 -0.47 2.43
CA VAL A 125 -14.14 0.89 1.87
C VAL A 125 -14.30 0.84 0.36
N SER A 126 -13.51 0.03 -0.34
CA SER A 126 -13.60 -0.13 -1.79
C SER A 126 -14.94 -0.73 -2.23
N ILE A 127 -15.52 -1.64 -1.44
CA ILE A 127 -16.85 -2.21 -1.68
C ILE A 127 -17.91 -1.14 -1.44
N GLY A 128 -17.84 -0.39 -0.34
CA GLY A 128 -18.75 0.72 -0.06
C GLY A 128 -18.78 1.73 -1.22
N LYS A 129 -17.60 2.18 -1.66
CA LYS A 129 -17.46 3.08 -2.83
C LYS A 129 -18.08 2.49 -4.11
N ARG A 130 -17.84 1.21 -4.40
CA ARG A 130 -18.42 0.54 -5.58
C ARG A 130 -19.94 0.39 -5.49
N SER A 131 -20.46 0.25 -4.28
CA SER A 131 -21.89 0.17 -4.00
C SER A 131 -22.56 1.55 -3.87
N GLY A 132 -21.81 2.65 -4.05
CA GLY A 132 -22.32 4.01 -3.91
C GLY A 132 -22.63 4.41 -2.46
N LEU A 133 -22.13 3.67 -1.48
CA LEU A 133 -22.33 3.92 -0.06
C LEU A 133 -21.24 4.85 0.47
N SER A 134 -21.64 5.87 1.22
CA SER A 134 -20.73 6.68 2.03
C SER A 134 -20.20 5.88 3.23
N THR A 135 -19.10 6.32 3.85
CA THR A 135 -18.53 5.69 5.05
C THR A 135 -19.57 5.45 6.16
N PRO A 136 -20.42 6.42 6.57
CA PRO A 136 -21.42 6.17 7.61
C PRO A 136 -22.51 5.17 7.18
N GLU A 137 -22.86 5.10 5.89
CA GLU A 137 -23.81 4.10 5.38
C GLU A 137 -23.20 2.69 5.33
N LEU A 138 -21.90 2.60 5.03
CA LEU A 138 -21.14 1.36 5.11
C LEU A 138 -21.06 0.87 6.56
N GLU A 139 -20.85 1.76 7.53
CA GLU A 139 -20.88 1.44 8.97
C GLU A 139 -22.26 0.98 9.43
N GLY A 140 -23.33 1.63 8.95
CA GLY A 140 -24.70 1.15 9.16
C GLY A 140 -24.91 -0.29 8.64
N ARG A 141 -24.45 -0.56 7.42
CA ARG A 141 -24.48 -1.91 6.82
C ARG A 141 -23.66 -2.92 7.59
N ILE A 142 -22.48 -2.54 8.09
CA ILE A 142 -21.64 -3.39 8.94
C ILE A 142 -22.37 -3.73 10.23
N ALA A 143 -23.01 -2.74 10.85
CA ALA A 143 -23.78 -2.93 12.08
C ALA A 143 -24.98 -3.87 11.86
N ASP A 144 -25.66 -3.75 10.72
CA ASP A 144 -26.76 -4.66 10.34
C ASP A 144 -26.27 -6.10 10.13
N ILE A 145 -25.11 -6.30 9.47
CA ILE A 145 -24.54 -7.62 9.21
C ILE A 145 -24.08 -8.30 10.51
N LEU A 146 -23.50 -7.53 11.44
CA LEU A 146 -22.96 -8.05 12.70
C LEU A 146 -23.97 -8.04 13.85
N GLY A 147 -25.11 -7.36 13.70
CA GLY A 147 -26.13 -7.20 14.74
C GLY A 147 -25.67 -6.36 15.94
N LYS A 148 -24.59 -5.57 15.79
CA LYS A 148 -24.03 -4.71 16.84
C LYS A 148 -23.49 -3.40 16.25
N PRO A 149 -23.61 -2.26 16.97
CA PRO A 149 -23.04 -1.00 16.52
C PRO A 149 -21.51 -1.08 16.61
N VAL A 150 -20.86 -1.41 15.50
CA VAL A 150 -19.41 -1.50 15.39
C VAL A 150 -18.98 -0.67 14.20
N GLY A 151 -18.08 0.29 14.47
CA GLY A 151 -17.50 1.13 13.45
C GLY A 151 -16.56 0.35 12.55
N LEU A 152 -16.30 0.87 11.36
CA LEU A 152 -15.44 0.24 10.37
C LEU A 152 -14.02 -0.08 10.93
N TYR A 153 -13.55 0.74 11.86
CA TYR A 153 -12.21 0.66 12.45
C TYR A 153 -12.13 -0.23 13.70
N ASP A 154 -13.28 -0.56 14.30
CA ASP A 154 -13.38 -1.43 15.49
C ASP A 154 -13.69 -2.89 15.11
N LEU A 155 -13.68 -3.19 13.80
CA LEU A 155 -13.88 -4.54 13.30
C LEU A 155 -12.70 -5.43 13.65
N THR A 156 -13.02 -6.65 14.01
CA THR A 156 -12.03 -7.70 14.23
C THR A 156 -11.80 -8.47 12.94
N LYS A 157 -10.68 -9.17 12.81
CA LYS A 157 -10.33 -9.91 11.59
C LYS A 157 -11.43 -10.89 11.15
N ARG A 158 -12.11 -11.51 12.12
CA ARG A 158 -13.22 -12.45 11.88
C ARG A 158 -14.48 -11.72 11.40
N GLU A 159 -14.77 -10.58 12.02
CA GLU A 159 -15.92 -9.74 11.69
C GLU A 159 -15.76 -9.11 10.31
N ALA A 160 -14.60 -8.52 10.03
CA ALA A 160 -14.30 -7.98 8.71
C ALA A 160 -14.37 -9.06 7.61
N GLY A 161 -13.91 -10.29 7.88
CA GLY A 161 -14.08 -11.41 6.95
C GLY A 161 -15.56 -11.72 6.67
N THR A 162 -16.38 -11.79 7.72
CA THR A 162 -17.81 -12.09 7.60
C THR A 162 -18.57 -11.01 6.85
N VAL A 163 -18.25 -9.74 7.11
CA VAL A 163 -18.80 -8.59 6.39
C VAL A 163 -18.39 -8.61 4.93
N LEU A 164 -17.13 -8.89 4.63
CA LEU A 164 -16.62 -8.97 3.25
C LEU A 164 -17.32 -10.07 2.44
N ASP A 165 -17.49 -11.25 3.03
CA ASP A 165 -18.18 -12.36 2.36
C ASP A 165 -19.64 -12.00 2.05
N ARG A 166 -20.34 -11.35 3.00
CA ARG A 166 -21.72 -10.90 2.80
C ARG A 166 -21.85 -9.80 1.75
N LEU A 167 -21.04 -8.74 1.85
CA LEU A 167 -21.09 -7.64 0.90
C LEU A 167 -20.65 -8.05 -0.51
N THR A 168 -19.74 -9.03 -0.62
CA THR A 168 -19.32 -9.59 -1.92
C THR A 168 -20.39 -10.51 -2.50
N ALA A 169 -21.07 -11.31 -1.67
CA ALA A 169 -22.18 -12.16 -2.12
C ALA A 169 -23.42 -11.36 -2.58
N GLU A 170 -23.63 -10.16 -2.02
CA GLU A 170 -24.71 -9.25 -2.42
C GLU A 170 -24.40 -8.46 -3.70
N GLN A 171 -23.17 -8.51 -4.23
CA GLN A 171 -22.87 -7.92 -5.54
C GLN A 171 -23.37 -8.85 -6.65
N PRO A 172 -24.39 -8.46 -7.44
CA PRO A 172 -24.78 -9.25 -8.59
C PRO A 172 -23.62 -9.29 -9.58
N ALA A 173 -23.22 -10.49 -9.97
CA ALA A 173 -22.34 -10.68 -11.12
C ALA A 173 -22.99 -9.98 -12.32
N ARG A 174 -22.31 -8.96 -12.86
CA ARG A 174 -22.79 -8.26 -14.05
C ARG A 174 -22.83 -9.26 -15.21
N THR A 175 -24.04 -9.67 -15.59
CA THR A 175 -24.36 -10.23 -16.90
C THR A 175 -24.37 -9.12 -17.95
#